data_AF-A0AAW7DFG8-F1
#
_entry.id   AF-A0AAW7DFG8-F1
#
_cell.length_a   1.000
_cell.length_b   1.000
_cell.length_c   1.000
_cell.angle_alpha   90.00
_cell.angle_beta   90.00
_cell.angle_gamma   90.00
#
_symmetry.space_group_name_H-M   'P 1'
#
loop_
_entity.id
_entity.type
_entity.pdbx_description
1 polymer ?
#
loop_
_entity_poly.entity_id
_entity_poly.type
_entity_poly.pdbx_seq_one_letter_code
_entity_poly.pdbx_strand_id
1 'polypeptide(L)'
;MSLEQKLKRIDLEIQNGMKYKAADRLRNLIQENPNEIQLWNKLAELYYESGFFDSAGKYWILTEPTEERIKKCVEIYEKSVNYSGNHILQDIVFRGDKTKLSEYAQKKLTELELDSKRRINYVPKFNPKKNIPKRNKIEYQETIKEKLGRYLFFLILVLIIIIIIIGFVTVINWIF
;
A
#
# COMPACT_ATOMS: atom_id res chain seq x y z
N MET A 1 -14.20 -1.21 12.36
CA MET A 1 -14.83 -1.32 11.03
C MET A 1 -14.75 -2.77 10.61
N SER A 2 -15.88 -3.41 10.27
CA SER A 2 -15.92 -4.81 9.82
C SER A 2 -15.26 -4.97 8.45
N LEU A 3 -14.91 -6.21 8.07
CA LEU A 3 -14.33 -6.50 6.75
C LEU A 3 -15.25 -6.02 5.62
N GLU A 4 -16.55 -6.26 5.73
CA GLU A 4 -17.56 -5.82 4.77
C GLU A 4 -17.58 -4.29 4.61
N GLN A 5 -17.52 -3.55 5.72
CA GLN A 5 -17.45 -2.08 5.67
C GLN A 5 -16.15 -1.58 5.02
N LYS A 6 -15.03 -2.25 5.27
CA LYS A 6 -13.75 -1.94 4.62
C LYS A 6 -13.83 -2.19 3.10
N LEU A 7 -14.47 -3.27 2.67
CA LEU A 7 -14.67 -3.60 1.26
C LEU A 7 -15.60 -2.60 0.57
N LYS A 8 -16.76 -2.27 1.16
CA LYS A 8 -17.66 -1.23 0.61
C LYS A 8 -16.96 0.11 0.40
N ARG A 9 -16.07 0.49 1.34
CA ARG A 9 -15.26 1.69 1.19
C ARG A 9 -14.29 1.60 0.01
N ILE A 10 -13.65 0.44 -0.18
CA ILE A 10 -12.75 0.19 -1.33
C ILE A 10 -13.54 0.29 -2.63
N ASP A 11 -14.74 -0.29 -2.70
CA ASP A 11 -15.61 -0.21 -3.88
C ASP A 11 -15.94 1.24 -4.24
N LEU A 12 -16.34 2.04 -3.24
CA LEU A 12 -16.59 3.47 -3.43
C LEU A 12 -15.32 4.21 -3.90
N GLU A 13 -14.15 3.86 -3.36
CA GLU A 13 -12.88 4.46 -3.79
C GLU A 13 -12.55 4.12 -5.25
N ILE A 14 -12.81 2.88 -5.70
CA ILE A 14 -12.65 2.46 -7.10
C ILE A 14 -13.61 3.23 -8.01
N GLN A 15 -14.89 3.32 -7.64
CA GLN A 15 -15.91 4.04 -8.41
C GLN A 15 -15.58 5.53 -8.57
N ASN A 16 -14.99 6.14 -7.55
CA ASN A 16 -14.53 7.53 -7.58
C ASN A 16 -13.17 7.72 -8.30
N GLY A 17 -12.65 6.70 -8.98
CA GLY A 17 -11.37 6.77 -9.69
C GLY A 17 -10.12 6.75 -8.79
N MET A 18 -10.26 6.59 -7.47
CA MET A 18 -9.14 6.52 -6.52
C MET A 18 -8.49 5.12 -6.50
N LYS A 19 -8.17 4.57 -7.68
CA LYS A 19 -7.68 3.20 -7.86
C LYS A 19 -6.40 2.90 -7.06
N TYR A 20 -5.44 3.83 -7.00
CA TYR A 20 -4.22 3.67 -6.21
C TYR A 20 -4.49 3.46 -4.71
N LYS A 21 -5.41 4.26 -4.16
CA LYS A 21 -5.79 4.20 -2.75
C LYS A 21 -6.53 2.91 -2.44
N ALA A 22 -7.44 2.50 -3.33
CA ALA A 22 -8.13 1.22 -3.24
C ALA A 22 -7.13 0.04 -3.27
N ALA A 23 -6.14 0.07 -4.16
CA ALA A 23 -5.10 -0.95 -4.26
C ALA A 23 -4.23 -1.05 -3.00
N ASP A 24 -3.84 0.09 -2.40
CA ASP A 24 -3.12 0.13 -1.12
C ASP A 24 -3.95 -0.49 0.01
N ARG A 25 -5.24 -0.15 0.11
CA ARG A 25 -6.14 -0.74 1.11
C ARG A 25 -6.33 -2.24 0.91
N LEU A 26 -6.50 -2.70 -0.33
CA LEU A 26 -6.60 -4.12 -0.64
C LEU A 26 -5.34 -4.88 -0.25
N ARG A 27 -4.15 -4.34 -0.54
CA ARG A 27 -2.87 -4.94 -0.09
C ARG A 27 -2.80 -5.06 1.43
N ASN A 28 -3.25 -4.03 2.15
CA ASN A 28 -3.31 -4.07 3.61
C ASN A 28 -4.31 -5.13 4.12
N LEU A 29 -5.47 -5.26 3.47
CA LEU A 29 -6.45 -6.30 3.80
C LEU A 29 -5.95 -7.71 3.53
N ILE A 30 -5.23 -7.92 2.42
CA ILE A 30 -4.57 -9.20 2.11
C ILE A 30 -3.55 -9.55 3.20
N GLN A 31 -2.77 -8.59 3.67
CA GLN A 31 -1.81 -8.81 4.76
C GLN A 31 -2.50 -9.17 6.08
N GLU A 32 -3.70 -8.64 6.34
CA GLU A 32 -4.52 -8.96 7.52
C GLU A 32 -5.22 -10.33 7.37
N ASN A 33 -5.64 -10.69 6.15
CA ASN A 33 -6.44 -11.86 5.84
C ASN A 33 -5.83 -12.64 4.66
N PRO A 34 -4.61 -13.20 4.81
CA PRO A 34 -3.85 -13.76 3.69
C PRO A 34 -4.53 -14.95 3.03
N ASN A 35 -5.37 -15.68 3.76
CA ASN A 35 -6.09 -16.86 3.27
C ASN A 35 -7.28 -16.51 2.37
N GLU A 36 -7.73 -15.25 2.38
CA GLU A 36 -8.92 -14.83 1.63
C GLU A 36 -8.55 -14.53 0.18
N ILE A 37 -8.50 -15.56 -0.66
CA ILE A 37 -8.19 -15.48 -2.10
C ILE A 37 -9.06 -14.46 -2.84
N GLN A 38 -10.30 -14.23 -2.39
CA GLN A 38 -11.17 -13.20 -2.95
C GLN A 38 -10.55 -11.79 -2.90
N LEU A 39 -9.77 -11.48 -1.86
CA LEU A 39 -9.06 -10.20 -1.76
C LEU A 39 -7.93 -10.09 -2.78
N TRP A 40 -7.21 -11.19 -3.01
CA TRP A 40 -6.17 -11.28 -4.03
C TRP A 40 -6.75 -11.09 -5.43
N ASN A 41 -7.85 -11.78 -5.74
CA ASN A 41 -8.56 -11.66 -7.00
C ASN A 41 -9.07 -10.25 -7.26
N LYS A 42 -9.64 -9.60 -6.24
CA LYS A 42 -10.15 -8.24 -6.36
C LYS A 42 -9.03 -7.23 -6.64
N LEU A 43 -7.85 -7.44 -6.06
CA LEU A 43 -6.68 -6.62 -6.33
C LEU A 43 -6.10 -6.89 -7.72
N ALA A 44 -6.05 -8.15 -8.14
CA ALA A 44 -5.61 -8.53 -9.47
C ALA A 44 -6.51 -7.92 -10.56
N GLU A 45 -7.83 -7.99 -10.38
CA GLU A 45 -8.81 -7.38 -11.28
C GLU A 45 -8.59 -5.86 -11.38
N LEU A 46 -8.40 -5.18 -10.25
CA LEU A 46 -8.11 -3.74 -10.24
C LEU A 46 -6.84 -3.38 -11.03
N TYR A 47 -5.80 -4.21 -10.95
CA TYR A 47 -4.59 -4.02 -11.76
C TYR A 47 -4.83 -4.34 -13.25
N TYR A 48 -5.57 -5.40 -13.55
CA TYR A 48 -5.93 -5.79 -14.91
C TYR A 48 -6.71 -4.67 -15.63
N GLU A 49 -7.78 -4.16 -15.00
CA GLU A 49 -8.57 -3.03 -15.50
C GLU A 49 -7.76 -1.72 -15.64
N SER A 50 -6.60 -1.65 -14.99
CA SER A 50 -5.70 -0.51 -15.06
C SER A 50 -4.53 -0.73 -16.04
N GLY A 51 -4.48 -1.88 -16.72
CA GLY A 51 -3.45 -2.23 -17.71
C GLY A 51 -2.14 -2.78 -17.12
N PHE A 52 -2.07 -3.02 -15.81
CA PHE A 52 -0.88 -3.58 -15.13
C PHE A 52 -0.94 -5.11 -15.10
N PHE A 53 -0.74 -5.74 -16.26
CA PHE A 53 -0.93 -7.20 -16.42
C PHE A 53 0.04 -8.06 -15.62
N ASP A 54 1.29 -7.60 -15.44
CA ASP A 54 2.28 -8.26 -14.59
C ASP A 54 1.85 -8.27 -13.11
N SER A 55 1.37 -7.13 -12.62
CA SER A 55 0.85 -6.97 -11.26
C SER A 55 -0.43 -7.78 -11.07
N ALA A 56 -1.31 -7.82 -12.09
CA ALA A 56 -2.49 -8.68 -12.06
C ALA A 56 -2.09 -10.17 -11.96
N GLY A 57 -1.13 -10.61 -12.78
CA GLY A 57 -0.60 -11.97 -12.77
C GLY A 57 -0.02 -12.37 -11.42
N LYS A 58 0.75 -11.47 -10.79
CA LYS A 58 1.26 -11.66 -9.43
C LYS A 58 0.16 -12.01 -8.42
N TYR A 59 -0.94 -11.26 -8.42
CA TYR A 59 -2.03 -11.46 -7.47
C TYR A 59 -2.97 -12.63 -7.85
N TRP A 60 -2.97 -13.06 -9.11
CA TRP A 60 -3.68 -14.26 -9.57
C TRP A 60 -2.88 -15.56 -9.51
N ILE A 61 -1.58 -15.53 -9.17
CA ILE A 61 -0.72 -16.73 -9.21
C ILE A 61 -1.23 -17.91 -8.36
N LEU A 62 -1.99 -17.63 -7.29
CA LEU A 62 -2.58 -18.64 -6.42
C LEU A 62 -4.03 -18.99 -6.78
N THR A 63 -4.57 -18.36 -7.81
CA THR A 63 -5.94 -18.55 -8.27
C THR A 63 -5.92 -19.49 -9.47
N GLU A 64 -6.77 -20.51 -9.44
CA GLU A 64 -6.88 -21.44 -10.56
C GLU A 64 -7.28 -20.66 -11.83
N PRO A 65 -6.46 -20.70 -12.90
CA PRO A 65 -6.67 -19.84 -14.04
C PRO A 65 -7.72 -20.45 -14.98
N THR A 66 -8.98 -20.18 -14.68
CA THR A 66 -10.14 -20.63 -15.46
C THR A 66 -10.28 -19.85 -16.77
N GLU A 67 -9.97 -18.55 -16.74
CA GLU A 67 -10.07 -17.66 -17.89
C GLU A 67 -8.71 -17.46 -18.59
N GLU A 68 -8.74 -17.34 -19.93
CA GLU A 68 -7.55 -17.13 -20.75
C GLU A 68 -6.79 -15.84 -20.39
N ARG A 69 -7.51 -14.78 -19.98
CA ARG A 69 -6.89 -13.52 -19.55
C ARG A 69 -6.04 -13.70 -18.29
N ILE A 70 -6.47 -14.55 -17.37
CA ILE A 70 -5.76 -14.83 -16.11
C ILE A 70 -4.49 -15.61 -16.44
N LYS A 71 -4.57 -16.64 -17.29
CA LYS A 71 -3.41 -17.41 -17.76
C LYS A 71 -2.34 -16.49 -18.35
N LYS A 72 -2.72 -15.60 -19.26
CA LYS A 72 -1.80 -14.64 -19.89
C LYS A 72 -1.15 -13.70 -18.89
N CYS A 73 -1.91 -13.16 -17.94
CA CYS A 73 -1.35 -12.26 -16.92
C CYS A 73 -0.35 -13.00 -16.02
N VAL A 74 -0.71 -14.20 -15.57
CA VAL A 74 0.16 -15.06 -14.78
C VAL A 74 1.45 -15.40 -15.55
N GLU A 75 1.35 -15.75 -16.83
CA GLU A 75 2.51 -16.03 -17.69
C GLU A 75 3.42 -14.80 -17.85
N ILE A 76 2.83 -13.61 -18.09
CA ILE A 76 3.57 -12.35 -18.16
C ILE A 76 4.37 -12.11 -16.88
N TYR A 77 3.73 -12.29 -15.72
CA TYR A 77 4.38 -12.14 -14.42
C TYR A 77 5.47 -13.19 -14.20
N GLU A 78 5.19 -14.47 -14.43
CA GLU A 78 6.18 -15.53 -14.25
C GLU A 78 7.40 -15.30 -15.13
N LYS A 79 7.20 -14.87 -16.39
CA LYS A 79 8.29 -14.50 -17.30
C LYS A 79 9.10 -13.30 -16.79
N SER A 80 8.45 -12.28 -16.22
CA SER A 80 9.15 -11.07 -15.73
C SER A 80 10.09 -11.37 -14.55
N VAL A 81 9.78 -12.41 -13.76
CA VAL A 81 10.63 -12.90 -12.65
C VAL A 81 11.45 -14.13 -13.02
N ASN A 82 11.62 -14.41 -14.33
CA ASN A 82 12.39 -15.51 -14.89
C ASN A 82 11.98 -16.89 -14.32
N TYR A 83 10.68 -17.08 -14.09
CA TYR A 83 10.09 -18.29 -13.53
C TYR A 83 10.75 -18.74 -12.21
N SER A 84 11.31 -17.81 -11.44
CA SER A 84 12.02 -18.12 -10.20
C SER A 84 11.04 -18.30 -9.05
N GLY A 85 10.95 -19.52 -8.52
CA GLY A 85 10.10 -19.81 -7.36
C GLY A 85 10.47 -18.95 -6.15
N ASN A 86 11.76 -18.72 -5.91
CA ASN A 86 12.21 -17.83 -4.84
C ASN A 86 11.72 -16.38 -5.02
N HIS A 87 11.88 -15.79 -6.20
CA HIS A 87 11.40 -14.42 -6.44
C HIS A 87 9.89 -14.35 -6.29
N ILE A 88 9.14 -15.31 -6.85
CA ILE A 88 7.68 -15.33 -6.73
C ILE A 88 7.26 -15.39 -5.26
N LEU A 89 7.86 -16.28 -4.45
CA LEU A 89 7.58 -16.39 -3.02
C LEU A 89 7.87 -15.07 -2.27
N GLN A 90 9.01 -14.45 -2.56
CA GLN A 90 9.40 -13.16 -1.97
C GLN A 90 8.53 -12.00 -2.41
N ASP A 91 7.93 -12.07 -3.59
CA ASP A 91 7.13 -10.97 -4.13
C ASP A 91 5.67 -11.05 -3.65
N ILE A 92 5.09 -12.27 -3.57
CA ILE A 92 3.73 -12.47 -3.02
C ILE A 92 3.70 -12.39 -1.50
N VAL A 93 4.78 -12.80 -0.81
CA VAL A 93 4.90 -12.78 0.65
C VAL A 93 3.66 -13.40 1.32
N PHE A 94 3.31 -14.63 0.94
CA PHE A 94 2.16 -15.31 1.53
C PHE A 94 2.42 -15.63 3.01
N ARG A 95 1.63 -15.03 3.91
CA ARG A 95 1.74 -15.13 5.38
C ARG A 95 0.63 -15.97 6.02
N GLY A 96 -0.18 -16.60 5.19
CA GLY A 96 -1.35 -17.36 5.61
C GLY A 96 -1.05 -18.81 5.93
N ASP A 97 -2.11 -19.56 6.16
CA ASP A 97 -2.07 -21.00 6.36
C ASP A 97 -2.33 -21.68 5.02
N LYS A 98 -1.30 -22.37 4.49
CA LYS A 98 -1.36 -23.08 3.22
C LYS A 98 -2.55 -24.06 3.19
N THR A 99 -2.85 -24.72 4.32
CA THR A 99 -3.91 -25.73 4.40
C THR A 99 -5.33 -25.17 4.19
N LYS A 100 -5.50 -23.85 4.33
CA LYS A 100 -6.79 -23.15 4.15
C LYS A 100 -7.01 -22.68 2.71
N LEU A 101 -6.04 -22.87 1.82
CA LEU A 101 -6.17 -22.50 0.42
C LEU A 101 -6.79 -23.62 -0.41
N SER A 102 -7.18 -23.32 -1.65
CA SER A 102 -7.60 -24.34 -2.62
C SER A 102 -6.46 -25.33 -2.94
N GLU A 103 -6.82 -26.51 -3.43
CA GLU A 103 -5.85 -27.53 -3.84
C GLU A 103 -4.83 -26.99 -4.86
N TYR A 104 -5.32 -26.22 -5.85
CA TYR A 104 -4.47 -25.53 -6.82
C TYR A 104 -3.43 -24.63 -6.15
N ALA A 105 -3.87 -23.75 -5.25
CA ALA A 105 -2.99 -22.81 -4.56
C ALA A 105 -1.95 -23.52 -3.67
N GLN A 106 -2.36 -24.59 -2.98
CA GLN A 106 -1.48 -25.42 -2.17
C GLN A 106 -0.39 -26.09 -3.01
N LYS A 107 -0.79 -26.65 -4.15
CA LYS A 107 0.12 -27.26 -5.12
C LYS A 107 1.09 -26.22 -5.68
N LYS A 108 0.57 -25.08 -6.13
CA LYS A 108 1.38 -23.99 -6.70
C LYS A 108 2.42 -23.48 -5.71
N LEU A 109 2.05 -23.21 -4.46
CA LEU A 109 3.02 -22.81 -3.43
C LEU A 109 4.08 -23.88 -3.21
N THR A 110 3.69 -25.15 -3.17
CA THR A 110 4.63 -26.27 -2.99
C THR A 110 5.60 -26.40 -4.17
N GLU A 111 5.14 -26.20 -5.41
CA GLU A 111 6.00 -26.15 -6.60
C GLU A 111 7.02 -25.02 -6.52
N LEU A 112 6.60 -23.82 -6.10
CA LEU A 112 7.48 -22.67 -5.93
C LEU A 112 8.51 -22.90 -4.80
N GLU A 113 8.10 -23.50 -3.68
CA GLU A 113 8.97 -23.89 -2.57
C GLU A 113 10.03 -24.92 -3.03
N LEU A 114 9.63 -25.92 -3.82
CA LEU A 114 10.53 -26.93 -4.37
C LEU A 114 11.51 -26.34 -5.39
N ASP A 115 11.06 -25.45 -6.28
CA ASP A 115 11.93 -24.74 -7.22
C ASP A 115 12.96 -23.87 -6.47
N SER A 116 12.50 -23.11 -5.47
CA SER A 116 13.37 -22.31 -4.59
C SER A 116 14.42 -23.19 -3.91
N LYS A 117 14.00 -24.31 -3.31
CA LYS A 117 14.93 -25.25 -2.67
C LYS A 117 15.92 -25.85 -3.66
N ARG A 118 15.51 -26.15 -4.89
CA ARG A 118 16.36 -26.74 -5.91
C ARG A 118 17.41 -25.77 -6.45
N ARG A 119 17.02 -24.52 -6.73
CA ARG A 119 17.90 -23.53 -7.37
C ARG A 119 18.84 -22.84 -6.41
N ILE A 120 18.37 -22.52 -5.20
CA ILE A 120 19.12 -21.70 -4.23
C ILE A 120 19.29 -22.36 -2.86
N ASN A 121 18.87 -23.62 -2.70
CA ASN A 121 18.94 -24.38 -1.45
C ASN A 121 18.22 -23.73 -0.25
N TYR A 122 17.32 -22.78 -0.51
CA TYR A 122 16.61 -22.00 0.50
C TYR A 122 15.13 -21.84 0.16
N VAL A 123 14.28 -21.81 1.18
CA VAL A 123 12.84 -21.52 1.05
C VAL A 123 12.51 -20.35 1.97
N PRO A 124 12.06 -19.20 1.42
CA PRO A 124 11.66 -18.05 2.21
C PRO A 124 10.56 -18.41 3.22
N LYS A 125 10.70 -17.93 4.46
CA LYS A 125 9.69 -18.06 5.51
C LYS A 125 9.12 -16.70 5.85
N PHE A 126 7.79 -16.58 5.86
CA PHE A 126 7.11 -15.33 6.17
C PHE A 126 6.28 -15.48 7.43
N ASN A 127 6.64 -14.70 8.46
CA ASN A 127 5.89 -14.70 9.70
C ASN A 127 4.56 -13.95 9.53
N PRO A 128 3.46 -14.42 10.16
CA PRO A 128 2.20 -13.71 10.14
C PRO A 128 2.37 -12.31 10.71
N LYS A 129 1.72 -11.33 10.07
CA LYS A 129 1.76 -9.95 10.54
C LYS A 129 0.96 -9.88 11.84
N LYS A 130 1.65 -9.82 12.98
CA LYS A 130 1.01 -9.48 14.24
C LYS A 130 0.48 -8.05 14.08
N ASN A 131 -0.84 -7.89 14.09
CA ASN A 131 -1.48 -6.58 14.26
C ASN A 131 -1.17 -6.12 15.68
N ILE A 132 0.07 -5.70 15.93
CA ILE A 132 0.39 -4.87 17.07
C ILE A 132 -0.31 -3.56 16.74
N PRO A 133 -1.39 -3.18 17.46
CA PRO A 133 -1.93 -1.86 17.28
C PRO A 133 -0.75 -0.91 17.49
N LYS A 134 -0.45 -0.06 16.49
CA LYS A 134 0.42 1.09 16.72
C LYS A 134 -0.31 1.99 17.71
N ARG A 135 -0.31 1.62 18.99
CA ARG A 135 -0.55 2.53 20.09
C ARG A 135 0.72 3.35 20.12
N ASN A 136 0.66 4.44 19.37
CA ASN A 136 1.14 5.77 19.69
C ASN A 136 0.74 6.60 18.47
N LYS A 137 -0.39 7.30 18.59
CA LYS A 137 -0.37 8.70 18.15
C LYS A 137 0.90 9.24 18.80
N ILE A 138 1.95 9.46 18.02
CA ILE A 138 2.95 10.43 18.45
C ILE A 138 2.12 11.71 18.47
N GLU A 139 1.57 12.05 19.63
CA GLU A 139 1.15 13.41 19.91
C GLU A 139 2.36 14.23 19.53
N TYR A 140 2.21 15.03 18.47
CA TYR A 140 3.26 15.93 18.04
C TYR A 140 3.53 16.87 19.21
N GLN A 141 4.57 16.54 19.97
CA GLN A 141 5.09 17.41 21.00
C GLN A 141 5.96 18.40 20.26
N GLU A 142 5.43 19.61 20.08
CA GLU A 142 6.21 20.72 19.52
C GLU A 142 7.57 20.78 20.20
N THR A 143 8.61 20.59 19.40
CA THR A 143 9.99 20.72 19.85
C THR A 143 10.19 22.16 20.31
N ILE A 144 11.01 22.41 21.35
CA ILE A 144 11.29 23.77 21.86
C ILE A 144 11.73 24.72 20.72
N LYS A 145 12.41 24.19 19.70
CA LYS A 145 12.80 24.91 18.48
C LYS A 145 11.60 25.38 17.64
N GLU A 146 10.54 24.59 17.56
CA GLU A 146 9.33 24.90 16.78
C GLU A 146 8.47 25.95 17.51
N LYS A 147 8.41 25.90 18.85
CA LYS A 147 7.80 26.97 19.66
C LYS A 147 8.52 28.31 19.49
N LEU A 148 9.85 28.30 19.47
CA LEU A 148 10.66 29.50 19.25
C LEU A 148 10.46 30.06 17.85
N GLY A 149 10.45 29.20 16.83
CA GLY A 149 10.18 29.58 15.44
C GLY A 149 8.80 30.22 15.26
N ARG A 150 7.77 29.65 15.91
CA ARG A 150 6.41 30.22 15.88
C ARG A 150 6.37 31.61 16.52
N TYR A 151 6.98 31.80 17.68
CA TYR A 151 7.01 33.11 18.34
C TYR A 151 7.74 34.16 17.49
N LEU A 152 8.87 33.77 16.90
CA LEU A 152 9.67 34.64 16.05
C LEU A 152 8.92 35.05 14.77
N PHE A 153 8.16 34.13 14.17
CA PHE A 153 7.28 34.42 13.04
C PHE A 153 6.19 35.44 13.40
N PHE A 154 5.50 35.26 14.54
CA PHE A 154 4.49 36.23 14.98
C PHE A 154 5.08 37.60 15.32
N LEU A 155 6.28 37.65 15.91
CA LEU A 155 6.98 38.89 16.22
C LEU A 155 7.32 39.68 14.95
N ILE A 156 7.81 39.00 13.91
CA ILE A 156 8.08 39.60 12.60
C ILE A 156 6.79 40.15 11.98
N LEU A 157 5.68 39.41 12.07
CA LEU A 157 4.40 39.80 11.50
C LEU A 157 3.86 41.10 12.16
N VAL A 158 3.99 41.22 13.48
CA VAL A 158 3.64 42.45 14.22
C VAL A 158 4.56 43.61 13.82
N LEU A 159 5.86 43.36 13.66
CA LEU A 159 6.83 44.39 13.28
C LEU A 159 6.55 44.95 11.88
N ILE A 160 6.14 44.11 10.93
CA ILE A 160 5.72 44.54 9.58
C ILE A 160 4.51 45.48 9.67
N ILE A 161 3.51 45.17 10.49
CA ILE A 161 2.33 46.01 10.68
C ILE A 161 2.73 47.38 11.26
N ILE A 162 3.63 47.41 12.24
CA ILE A 162 4.12 48.66 12.84
C ILE A 162 4.85 49.51 11.79
N ILE A 163 5.70 48.92 10.96
CA ILE A 163 6.41 49.65 9.89
C ILE A 163 5.42 50.27 8.90
N ILE A 164 4.36 49.54 8.53
CA ILE A 164 3.32 50.06 7.63
C ILE A 164 2.62 51.28 8.26
N ILE A 165 2.28 51.22 9.54
CA ILE A 165 1.64 52.34 10.26
C ILE A 165 2.57 53.55 10.35
N ILE A 166 3.83 53.35 10.71
CA ILE A 166 4.82 54.43 10.80
C ILE A 166 5.02 55.08 9.42
N GLY A 167 5.17 54.27 8.37
CA GLY A 167 5.27 54.76 7.00
C GLY A 167 4.07 55.61 6.61
N PHE A 168 2.86 55.16 6.95
CA PHE A 168 1.62 55.88 6.67
C PHE A 168 1.53 57.22 7.42
N VAL A 169 1.81 57.24 8.73
CA VAL A 169 1.83 58.47 9.54
C VAL A 169 2.88 59.46 9.02
N THR A 170 4.06 58.98 8.64
CA THR A 170 5.16 59.81 8.13
C THR A 170 4.74 60.50 6.82
N VAL A 171 4.09 59.77 5.92
CA VAL A 171 3.59 60.34 4.65
C VAL A 171 2.50 61.37 4.90
N ILE A 172 1.57 61.14 5.83
CA ILE A 172 0.53 62.11 6.19
C ILE A 172 1.16 63.40 6.73
N ASN A 173 2.10 63.31 7.68
CA ASN A 173 2.81 64.48 8.23
C ASN A 173 3.67 65.23 7.20
N TRP A 174 3.97 64.62 6.05
CA TRP A 174 4.74 65.26 4.99
C TRP A 174 3.83 65.97 3.97
N ILE A 175 2.60 65.51 3.84
CA ILE A 175 1.59 66.05 2.91
C ILE A 175 0.73 67.14 3.57
N PHE A 176 0.44 67.01 4.87
CA PHE A 176 -0.33 67.96 5.68
C PHE A 176 0.58 68.71 6.67
#